data_AF-A0A2N6FYE2-F1
#
_entry.id   AF-A0A2N6FYE2-F1
#
_cell.length_a   1.000
_cell.length_b   1.000
_cell.length_c   1.000
_cell.angle_alpha   90.00
_cell.angle_beta   90.00
_cell.angle_gamma   90.00
#
_symmetry.space_group_name_H-M   'P 1'
#
loop_
_entity.id
_entity.type
_entity.pdbx_description
1 polymer ?
#
loop_
_entity_poly.entity_id
_entity_poly.type
_entity_poly.pdbx_seq_one_letter_code
_entity_poly.pdbx_strand_id
1 'polypeptide(L)'
;MKNFNIESYLISDYLLVSCLLNGETLSWEESKIKILSSRAANHVSNIRKIIGNFNCIKNEAVNTMDSYYEQYKLNKEFKQEFQDLKMQYESNAKFIKRFNKKMEKISSSRKEIR
;
A
#
# COMPACT_ATOMS: atom_id res chain seq x y z
N MET A 1 -17.10 3.11 -11.80
CA MET A 1 -16.20 2.27 -11.00
C MET A 1 -15.50 1.32 -11.95
N LYS A 2 -14.18 1.47 -12.10
CA LYS A 2 -13.34 0.57 -12.90
C LYS A 2 -13.17 -0.75 -12.15
N ASN A 3 -13.31 -1.87 -12.86
CA ASN A 3 -13.05 -3.20 -12.29
C ASN A 3 -11.60 -3.59 -12.59
N PHE A 4 -10.82 -3.85 -11.55
CA PHE A 4 -9.44 -4.30 -11.68
C PHE A 4 -9.35 -5.83 -11.54
N ASN A 5 -8.41 -6.45 -12.25
CA ASN A 5 -8.11 -7.87 -12.07
C ASN A 5 -7.10 -8.04 -10.92
N ILE A 6 -7.60 -8.35 -9.73
CA ILE A 6 -6.79 -8.55 -8.53
C ILE A 6 -6.54 -10.06 -8.33
N GLU A 7 -5.37 -10.54 -8.73
CA GLU A 7 -4.97 -11.94 -8.58
C GLU A 7 -4.87 -12.37 -7.10
N SER A 8 -4.36 -11.47 -6.25
CA SER A 8 -4.19 -11.72 -4.82
C SER A 8 -4.51 -10.48 -3.99
N TYR A 9 -5.46 -10.63 -3.07
CA TYR A 9 -5.86 -9.57 -2.16
C TYR A 9 -4.87 -9.50 -0.97
N LEU A 10 -3.72 -8.85 -1.19
CA LEU A 10 -2.70 -8.65 -0.19
C LEU A 10 -3.02 -7.45 0.72
N ILE A 11 -2.91 -7.64 2.04
CA ILE A 11 -3.11 -6.56 3.03
C ILE A 11 -2.10 -5.42 2.82
N SER A 12 -0.87 -5.78 2.46
CA SER A 12 0.20 -4.80 2.24
C SER A 12 -0.06 -3.92 1.01
N ASP A 13 -0.64 -4.47 -0.06
CA ASP A 13 -1.04 -3.70 -1.24
C ASP A 13 -2.19 -2.73 -0.91
N TYR A 14 -3.20 -3.21 -0.20
CA TYR A 14 -4.31 -2.36 0.27
C TYR A 14 -3.85 -1.19 1.13
N LEU A 15 -2.87 -1.43 2.02
CA LEU A 15 -2.31 -0.38 2.87
C LEU A 15 -1.48 0.61 2.08
N LEU A 16 -0.66 0.14 1.12
CA LEU A 16 0.04 1.01 0.19
C LEU A 16 -0.95 1.94 -0.54
N VAL A 17 -2.03 1.37 -1.10
CA VAL A 17 -3.08 2.14 -1.77
C VAL A 17 -3.71 3.18 -0.83
N SER A 18 -3.99 2.79 0.41
CA SER A 18 -4.61 3.68 1.41
C SER A 18 -3.67 4.82 1.82
N CYS A 19 -2.40 4.54 2.11
CA CYS A 19 -1.39 5.55 2.42
C CYS A 19 -1.22 6.55 1.27
N LEU A 20 -1.08 6.05 0.04
CA LEU A 20 -0.92 6.88 -1.15
C LEU A 20 -2.15 7.78 -1.40
N LEU A 21 -3.36 7.29 -1.12
CA LEU A 21 -4.59 8.09 -1.20
C LEU A 21 -4.66 9.20 -0.14
N ASN A 22 -4.09 8.97 1.04
CA ASN A 22 -3.98 9.97 2.11
C ASN A 22 -2.89 11.03 1.82
N GLY A 23 -2.13 10.87 0.74
CA GLY A 23 -1.01 11.74 0.41
C GLY A 23 0.27 11.43 1.20
N GLU A 24 0.31 10.29 1.89
CA GLU A 24 1.51 9.82 2.58
C GLU A 24 2.57 9.37 1.56
N THR A 25 3.83 9.68 1.85
CA THR A 25 4.98 9.14 1.15
C THR A 25 5.47 7.89 1.86
N LEU A 26 5.81 6.85 1.12
CA LEU A 26 6.38 5.63 1.70
C LEU A 26 7.80 5.44 1.19
N SER A 27 8.75 5.40 2.12
CA SER A 27 10.14 5.00 1.90
C SER A 27 10.39 3.52 2.26
N TRP A 28 11.55 3.00 1.83
CA TRP A 28 11.99 1.66 2.23
C TRP A 28 12.17 1.51 3.75
N GLU A 29 12.61 2.56 4.45
CA GLU A 29 12.83 2.54 5.90
C GLU A 29 11.51 2.53 6.66
N GLU A 30 10.52 3.30 6.21
CA GLU A 30 9.16 3.29 6.77
C GLU A 30 8.43 1.97 6.49
N SER A 31 8.74 1.30 5.37
CA SER A 31 8.15 0.01 5.01
C SER A 31 8.47 -1.11 6.00
N LYS A 32 9.62 -1.02 6.71
CA LYS A 32 10.00 -1.97 7.76
C LYS A 32 9.13 -1.85 9.01
N ILE A 33 8.48 -0.71 9.25
CA ILE A 33 8.04 -0.37 10.60
C ILE A 33 6.76 -1.06 11.04
N LYS A 34 5.82 -1.54 10.20
CA LYS A 34 4.76 -2.42 10.75
C LYS A 34 3.79 -3.20 9.86
N ILE A 35 3.70 -3.04 8.53
CA ILE A 35 2.58 -3.71 7.81
C ILE A 35 2.87 -4.24 6.41
N LEU A 36 4.02 -3.93 5.83
CA LEU A 36 4.44 -4.47 4.54
C LEU A 36 5.26 -5.74 4.79
N SER A 37 4.73 -6.91 4.41
CA SER A 37 5.42 -8.20 4.59
C SER A 37 6.61 -8.38 3.62
N SER A 38 6.85 -7.41 2.75
CA SER A 38 7.92 -7.39 1.76
C SER A 38 8.29 -5.94 1.39
N ARG A 39 9.34 -5.75 0.57
CA ARG A 39 9.81 -4.41 0.17
C ARG A 39 8.69 -3.61 -0.50
N ALA A 40 8.57 -2.32 -0.19
CA ALA A 40 7.60 -1.40 -0.81
C ALA A 40 7.60 -1.47 -2.35
N ALA A 41 8.78 -1.60 -2.97
CA ALA A 41 8.93 -1.74 -4.43
C ALA A 41 8.12 -2.89 -5.03
N ASN A 42 7.98 -4.02 -4.32
CA ASN A 42 7.21 -5.17 -4.81
C ASN A 42 5.71 -4.84 -4.86
N HIS A 43 5.21 -4.20 -3.80
CA HIS A 43 3.81 -3.78 -3.70
C HIS A 43 3.50 -2.71 -4.74
N VAL A 44 4.39 -1.74 -4.95
CA VAL A 44 4.29 -0.72 -6.02
C VAL A 44 4.22 -1.37 -7.41
N SER A 45 5.11 -2.34 -7.68
CA SER A 45 5.09 -3.09 -8.94
C SER A 45 3.77 -3.82 -9.15
N ASN A 46 3.22 -4.43 -8.10
CA ASN A 46 1.92 -5.11 -8.19
C ASN A 46 0.78 -4.13 -8.47
N ILE A 47 0.71 -3.01 -7.76
CA ILE A 47 -0.31 -1.97 -7.99
C ILE A 47 -0.23 -1.42 -9.41
N ARG A 48 0.98 -1.16 -9.94
CA ARG A 48 1.17 -0.73 -11.34
C ARG A 48 0.58 -1.72 -12.35
N LYS A 49 0.78 -3.03 -12.11
CA LYS A 49 0.20 -4.09 -12.94
C LYS A 49 -1.33 -4.09 -12.85
N ILE A 50 -1.88 -4.00 -11.64
CA ILE A 50 -3.33 -3.98 -11.40
C ILE A 50 -4.00 -2.77 -12.09
N ILE A 51 -3.44 -1.57 -11.92
CA ILE A 51 -3.93 -0.34 -12.56
C ILE A 51 -3.74 -0.38 -14.08
N GLY A 52 -2.71 -1.10 -14.55
CA GLY A 52 -2.33 -1.18 -15.96
C GLY A 52 -1.54 0.03 -16.44
N ASN A 53 -0.93 0.80 -15.55
CA ASN A 53 -0.13 1.97 -15.91
C ASN A 53 1.03 2.19 -14.92
N PHE A 54 2.26 2.25 -15.43
CA PHE A 54 3.45 2.47 -14.61
C PHE A 54 3.47 3.85 -13.93
N ASN A 55 2.96 4.87 -14.61
CA ASN A 55 2.99 6.27 -14.16
C ASN A 55 1.95 6.59 -13.07
N CYS A 56 1.16 5.60 -12.63
CA CYS A 56 0.17 5.79 -11.58
C CYS A 56 0.81 6.06 -10.20
N ILE A 57 2.06 5.61 -10.01
CA ILE A 57 2.90 5.88 -8.84
C ILE A 57 4.19 6.53 -9.34
N LYS A 58 4.53 7.70 -8.80
CA LYS A 58 5.79 8.41 -9.03
C LYS A 58 6.86 7.88 -8.08
N ASN A 59 8.07 7.68 -8.60
CA ASN A 59 9.25 7.39 -7.81
C ASN A 59 10.06 8.67 -7.65
N GLU A 60 10.31 9.09 -6.42
CA GLU A 60 11.25 10.15 -6.11
C GLU A 60 12.50 9.53 -5.48
N ALA A 61 13.65 9.74 -6.12
CA ALA A 61 14.92 9.33 -5.55
C ALA A 61 15.28 10.28 -4.40
N VAL A 62 15.51 9.72 -3.22
CA VAL A 62 15.99 10.46 -2.05
C VAL A 62 17.43 10.05 -1.79
N ASN A 63 18.32 11.02 -2.00
CA ASN A 63 19.74 10.90 -1.68
C ASN A 63 19.97 11.54 -0.31
N THR A 64 20.38 10.75 0.66
CA THR A 64 20.92 11.27 1.93
C THR A 64 22.45 11.12 1.92
N MET A 65 23.15 11.72 2.88
CA MET A 65 24.62 11.59 2.97
C MET A 65 25.07 10.12 3.14
N ASP A 66 24.23 9.28 3.76
CA ASP A 66 24.58 7.91 4.14
C ASP A 66 23.80 6.82 3.37
N SER A 67 22.76 7.19 2.60
CA SER A 67 21.90 6.20 1.93
C SER A 67 21.16 6.72 0.69
N TYR A 68 20.80 5.79 -0.19
CA TYR A 68 19.90 5.99 -1.34
C TYR A 68 18.61 5.19 -1.12
N TYR A 69 17.46 5.84 -1.22
CA TYR A 69 16.17 5.13 -1.25
C TYR A 69 15.14 5.83 -2.14
N GLU A 70 14.10 5.10 -2.54
CA GLU A 70 12.98 5.64 -3.30
C GLU A 70 11.82 5.97 -2.36
N GLN A 71 11.19 7.13 -2.57
CA GLN A 71 9.88 7.47 -2.05
C GLN A 71 8.83 7.29 -3.14
N TYR A 72 7.69 6.71 -2.77
CA TYR A 72 6.56 6.51 -3.68
C TYR A 72 5.46 7.52 -3.40
N LYS A 73 4.96 8.16 -4.46
CA LYS A 73 3.84 9.12 -4.42
C LYS A 73 2.77 8.77 -5.43
N LEU A 74 1.51 8.99 -5.08
CA LEU A 74 0.40 8.87 -6.01
C LEU A 74 0.52 9.93 -7.11
N ASN A 75 0.40 9.52 -8.38
CA ASN A 75 0.11 10.48 -9.42
C ASN A 75 -1.36 10.92 -9.30
N LYS A 76 -1.58 12.23 -9.13
CA LYS A 76 -2.91 12.82 -8.88
C LYS A 76 -3.92 12.51 -9.99
N GLU A 77 -3.46 12.30 -11.21
CA GLU A 77 -4.29 11.91 -12.36
C GLU A 77 -4.96 10.55 -12.14
N PHE A 78 -4.36 9.67 -11.34
CA PHE A 78 -4.83 8.31 -11.07
C PHE A 78 -5.58 8.19 -9.73
N LYS A 79 -5.94 9.33 -9.12
CA LYS A 79 -6.57 9.32 -7.78
C LYS A 79 -7.88 8.52 -7.78
N GLN A 80 -8.68 8.64 -8.84
CA GLN A 80 -9.95 7.92 -8.93
C GLN A 80 -9.73 6.42 -9.06
N GLU A 81 -8.74 5.99 -9.84
CA GLU A 81 -8.41 4.58 -10.00
C GLU A 81 -7.92 3.95 -8.69
N PHE A 82 -7.17 4.71 -7.88
CA PHE A 82 -6.78 4.25 -6.55
C PHE A 82 -7.98 4.16 -5.60
N GLN A 83 -8.93 5.09 -5.68
CA GLN A 83 -10.18 5.02 -4.90
C GLN A 83 -11.02 3.80 -5.30
N ASP A 84 -11.21 3.60 -6.61
CA ASP A 84 -11.93 2.44 -7.16
C ASP A 84 -11.24 1.13 -6.73
N LEU A 85 -9.90 1.09 -6.77
CA LEU A 85 -9.13 -0.07 -6.34
C LEU A 85 -9.31 -0.33 -4.84
N LYS A 86 -9.22 0.70 -4.00
CA LYS A 86 -9.46 0.60 -2.55
C LYS A 86 -10.85 0.04 -2.27
N MET A 87 -11.87 0.56 -2.93
CA MET A 87 -13.24 0.06 -2.81
C MET A 87 -13.36 -1.42 -3.23
N GLN A 88 -12.63 -1.86 -4.25
CA GLN A 88 -12.63 -3.25 -4.68
C GLN A 88 -11.95 -4.18 -3.66
N TYR A 89 -10.89 -3.74 -2.98
CA TYR A 89 -10.35 -4.46 -1.82
C TYR A 89 -11.39 -4.56 -0.70
N GLU A 90 -12.06 -3.45 -0.39
CA GLU A 90 -13.04 -3.35 0.69
C GLU A 90 -14.31 -4.16 0.45
N SER A 91 -14.70 -4.36 -0.81
CA SER A 91 -15.84 -5.20 -1.18
C SER A 91 -15.57 -6.71 -1.04
N ASN A 92 -14.31 -7.12 -0.90
CA ASN A 92 -13.97 -8.53 -0.71
C ASN A 92 -14.07 -8.93 0.77
N ALA A 93 -15.16 -9.62 1.13
CA ALA A 93 -15.45 -10.03 2.50
C ALA A 93 -14.34 -10.93 3.13
N LYS A 94 -13.76 -11.86 2.35
CA LYS A 94 -12.67 -12.73 2.83
C LYS A 94 -11.42 -11.90 3.15
N PHE A 95 -11.10 -10.91 2.33
CA PHE A 95 -10.02 -9.97 2.57
C PHE A 95 -10.24 -9.16 3.84
N ILE A 96 -11.40 -8.49 3.98
CA ILE A 96 -11.69 -7.65 5.14
C ILE A 96 -11.65 -8.43 6.44
N LYS A 97 -12.17 -9.66 6.46
CA LYS A 97 -12.07 -10.54 7.64
C LYS A 97 -10.61 -10.81 8.03
N ARG A 98 -9.73 -11.09 7.06
CA ARG A 98 -8.30 -11.30 7.30
C ARG A 98 -7.61 -10.01 7.76
N PHE A 99 -7.95 -8.89 7.15
CA PHE A 99 -7.43 -7.57 7.51
C PHE A 99 -7.76 -7.22 8.97
N ASN A 100 -9.03 -7.29 9.35
CA ASN A 100 -9.49 -6.98 10.71
C ASN A 100 -8.80 -7.87 11.74
N LYS A 101 -8.75 -9.19 11.52
CA LYS A 101 -8.05 -10.13 12.40
C LYS A 101 -6.56 -9.80 12.58
N LYS A 102 -5.90 -9.28 11.53
CA LYS A 102 -4.49 -8.84 11.62
C LYS A 102 -4.38 -7.55 12.44
N MET A 103 -5.27 -6.59 12.22
CA MET A 103 -5.27 -5.31 12.95
C MET A 103 -5.57 -5.50 14.44
N GLU A 104 -6.52 -6.37 14.79
CA GLU A 104 -6.81 -6.76 16.17
C GLU A 104 -5.58 -7.31 16.88
N LYS A 105 -4.85 -8.26 16.27
CA LYS A 105 -3.62 -8.80 16.84
C LYS A 105 -2.55 -7.74 17.11
N ILE A 106 -2.37 -6.80 16.18
CA ILE A 106 -1.41 -5.69 16.34
C ILE A 106 -1.85 -4.76 17.48
N SER A 107 -3.16 -4.56 17.65
CA SER A 107 -3.69 -3.73 18.74
C SER A 107 -3.50 -4.38 20.11
N SER A 108 -3.70 -5.69 20.21
CA SER A 108 -3.54 -6.46 21.45
C SER A 108 -2.08 -6.53 21.89
N SER A 109 -1.14 -6.75 20.96
CA SER A 109 0.29 -6.79 21.30
C SER A 109 0.85 -5.45 21.80
N ARG A 110 0.22 -4.33 21.43
CA ARG A 110 0.58 -3.01 21.99
C ARG A 110 0.03 -2.77 23.40
N LYS A 111 -1.02 -3.49 23.80
CA LYS A 111 -1.60 -3.40 25.15
C LYS A 111 -0.81 -4.21 26.18
N GLU A 112 -0.16 -5.29 25.78
CA GLU A 112 0.67 -6.14 26.65
C GLU A 112 2.05 -5.53 26.99
N ILE A 113 2.42 -4.41 26.35
CA ILE A 113 3.70 -3.69 26.56
C ILE A 113 3.49 -2.42 27.43
N ARG A 114 2.31 -2.25 28.04
CA ARG A 114 2.01 -1.19 29.01
C ARG A 114 1.71 -1.80 30.36
#